data_AF-A0A951CKQ5-F1
#
_entry.id   AF-A0A951CKQ5-F1
#
_cell.length_a   1.000
_cell.length_b   1.000
_cell.length_c   1.000
_cell.angle_alpha   90.00
_cell.angle_beta   90.00
_cell.angle_gamma   90.00
#
_symmetry.space_group_name_H-M   'P 1'
#
loop_
_entity.id
_entity.type
_entity.pdbx_description
1 polymer ?
#
loop_
_entity_poly.entity_id
_entity_poly.type
_entity_poly.pdbx_seq_one_letter_code
_entity_poly.pdbx_strand_id
1 'polypeptide(L)'
;MKKKPQKGMVFGVFDGLHEGHRHFLERAARLCKELAVVVATDETTVDLKGRMPTQPLAERIEAIQAFDASYVVRPGDEVSGSWNILESEAPDIVFLGYDQQNIEYELRDSGIPYIYMDAYEPDRFKSSRYRERGTTEGQP
;
A
#
# COMPACT_ATOMS: atom_id res chain seq x y z
N MET A 1 -8.90 10.71 26.12
CA MET A 1 -7.90 10.51 25.04
C MET A 1 -8.34 9.29 24.23
N LYS A 2 -8.58 9.41 22.92
CA LYS A 2 -8.91 8.23 22.09
C LYS A 2 -7.65 7.33 22.03
N LYS A 3 -7.81 6.04 22.33
CA LYS A 3 -6.70 5.07 22.34
C LYS A 3 -6.23 4.86 20.89
N LYS A 4 -4.92 4.79 20.69
CA LYS A 4 -4.34 4.47 19.37
C LYS A 4 -4.82 3.07 18.93
N PRO A 5 -5.31 2.88 17.69
CA PRO A 5 -5.65 1.58 17.11
C PRO A 5 -4.54 0.55 17.37
N GLN A 6 -4.89 -0.71 17.69
CA GLN A 6 -3.90 -1.77 17.84
C GLN A 6 -3.31 -2.12 16.48
N LYS A 7 -4.16 -2.44 15.50
CA LYS A 7 -3.75 -2.83 14.15
C LYS A 7 -4.33 -1.88 13.11
N GLY A 8 -3.46 -1.30 12.30
CA GLY A 8 -3.84 -0.55 11.11
C GLY A 8 -3.42 -1.29 9.85
N MET A 9 -4.11 -1.05 8.74
CA MET A 9 -3.81 -1.70 7.46
C MET A 9 -3.70 -0.68 6.33
N VAL A 10 -2.80 -0.95 5.38
CA VAL A 10 -2.69 -0.22 4.11
C VAL A 10 -2.70 -1.19 2.94
N PHE A 11 -3.17 -0.73 1.79
CA PHE A 11 -3.13 -1.46 0.53
C PHE A 11 -2.26 -0.72 -0.50
N GLY A 12 -1.52 -1.45 -1.31
CA GLY A 12 -0.79 -0.84 -2.41
C GLY A 12 -0.06 -1.83 -3.30
N VAL A 13 0.33 -1.36 -4.49
CA VAL A 13 1.21 -2.14 -5.38
C VAL A 13 2.66 -2.02 -4.92
N PHE A 14 3.10 -0.83 -4.49
CA PHE A 14 4.49 -0.58 -4.06
C PHE A 14 5.57 -0.95 -5.08
N ASP A 15 5.24 -0.91 -6.38
CA ASP A 15 6.18 -1.12 -7.49
C ASP A 15 7.21 0.02 -7.53
N GLY A 16 8.49 -0.30 -7.30
CA GLY A 16 9.57 0.67 -7.15
C GLY A 16 9.39 1.53 -5.89
N LEU A 17 9.68 0.97 -4.71
CA LEU A 17 9.49 1.63 -3.40
C LEU A 17 10.23 2.98 -3.28
N HIS A 18 9.54 4.06 -3.65
CA HIS A 18 10.04 5.44 -3.65
C HIS A 18 9.58 6.24 -2.42
N GLU A 19 10.04 7.49 -2.31
CA GLU A 19 9.84 8.36 -1.14
C GLU A 19 8.37 8.62 -0.81
N GLY A 20 7.51 8.79 -1.83
CA GLY A 20 6.07 8.89 -1.62
C GLY A 20 5.45 7.67 -0.90
N HIS A 21 5.85 6.44 -1.23
CA HIS A 21 5.40 5.25 -0.51
C HIS A 21 5.94 5.22 0.92
N ARG A 22 7.22 5.54 1.11
CA ARG A 22 7.86 5.56 2.43
C ARG A 22 7.16 6.53 3.37
N HIS A 23 6.89 7.75 2.90
CA HIS A 23 6.14 8.73 3.69
C HIS A 23 4.73 8.24 4.05
N PHE A 24 4.01 7.65 3.09
CA PHE A 24 2.68 7.08 3.36
C PHE A 24 2.74 6.00 4.45
N LEU A 25 3.65 5.03 4.34
CA LEU A 25 3.82 3.94 5.31
C LEU A 25 4.21 4.46 6.70
N GLU A 26 5.20 5.36 6.79
CA GLU A 26 5.63 5.95 8.07
C GLU A 26 4.49 6.69 8.77
N ARG A 27 3.69 7.44 8.00
CA ARG A 27 2.54 8.18 8.53
C ARG A 27 1.48 7.20 9.05
N ALA A 28 1.19 6.12 8.32
CA ALA A 28 0.25 5.09 8.76
C ALA A 28 0.73 4.41 10.05
N ALA A 29 2.01 4.02 10.12
CA ALA A 29 2.61 3.39 11.30
C ALA A 29 2.56 4.29 12.54
N ARG A 30 2.67 5.62 12.37
CA ARG A 30 2.52 6.58 13.48
C ARG A 30 1.10 6.63 14.05
N LEU A 31 0.10 6.09 13.36
CA LEU A 31 -1.32 6.13 13.73
C LEU A 31 -1.86 4.80 14.30
N CYS A 32 -1.17 3.68 14.14
CA CYS A 32 -1.49 2.38 14.77
C CYS A 32 -0.31 1.81 15.60
N LYS A 33 -0.52 0.79 16.43
CA LYS A 33 0.60 0.13 17.12
C LYS A 33 1.34 -0.87 16.23
N GLU A 34 0.60 -1.54 15.36
CA GLU A 34 1.08 -2.48 14.35
C GLU A 34 0.50 -2.08 12.99
N LEU A 35 1.33 -2.08 11.96
CA LEU A 35 0.92 -1.78 10.59
C LEU A 35 1.02 -3.05 9.73
N ALA A 36 -0.12 -3.50 9.23
CA ALA A 36 -0.21 -4.49 8.17
C ALA A 36 -0.12 -3.80 6.80
N VAL A 37 0.82 -4.24 5.97
CA VAL A 37 1.04 -3.71 4.62
C VAL A 37 0.65 -4.78 3.61
N VAL A 38 -0.48 -4.59 2.94
CA VAL A 38 -1.00 -5.53 1.94
C VAL A 38 -0.51 -5.12 0.56
N VAL A 39 0.27 -6.00 -0.05
CA VAL A 39 0.93 -5.81 -1.34
C VAL A 39 0.13 -6.53 -2.43
N ALA A 40 -0.49 -5.78 -3.34
CA ALA A 40 -1.27 -6.35 -4.43
C ALA A 40 -0.44 -7.36 -5.25
N THR A 41 -1.02 -8.50 -5.63
CA THR A 41 -0.34 -9.50 -6.46
C THR A 41 -0.07 -8.95 -7.86
N ASP A 42 0.73 -9.67 -8.63
CA ASP A 42 1.05 -9.25 -10.00
C ASP A 42 -0.22 -9.29 -10.87
N GLU A 43 -1.06 -10.32 -10.70
CA GLU A 43 -2.35 -10.50 -11.37
C GLU A 43 -3.33 -9.39 -11.00
N THR A 44 -3.53 -9.13 -9.70
CA THR A 44 -4.40 -8.03 -9.24
C THR A 44 -3.89 -6.68 -9.75
N THR A 45 -2.57 -6.51 -9.87
CA THR A 45 -1.99 -5.28 -10.43
C THR A 45 -2.34 -5.12 -11.90
N VAL A 46 -2.33 -6.20 -12.69
CA VAL A 46 -2.76 -6.19 -14.08
C VAL A 46 -4.24 -5.84 -14.17
N ASP A 47 -5.10 -6.43 -13.36
CA ASP A 47 -6.54 -6.14 -13.37
C ASP A 47 -6.83 -4.67 -13.02
N LEU A 48 -6.12 -4.12 -12.03
CA LEU A 48 -6.32 -2.75 -11.57
C LEU A 48 -5.69 -1.69 -12.49
N LYS A 49 -4.53 -1.98 -13.09
CA LYS A 49 -3.71 -0.98 -13.80
C LYS A 49 -3.50 -1.27 -15.28
N GLY A 50 -4.00 -2.40 -15.78
CA GLY A 50 -3.85 -2.86 -17.16
C GLY A 50 -2.43 -3.26 -17.54
N ARG A 51 -1.53 -3.43 -16.57
CA ARG A 51 -0.11 -3.73 -16.83
C ARG A 51 0.56 -4.45 -15.65
N MET A 52 1.57 -5.25 -15.98
CA MET A 52 2.43 -5.88 -14.99
C MET A 52 3.21 -4.83 -14.18
N PRO A 53 3.48 -5.10 -12.88
CA PRO A 53 4.47 -4.34 -12.13
C PRO A 53 5.87 -4.56 -12.73
N THR A 54 6.78 -3.64 -12.45
CA THR A 54 8.19 -3.73 -12.88
C THR A 54 8.95 -4.73 -12.02
N GLN A 55 8.60 -4.81 -10.73
CA GLN A 55 9.16 -5.74 -9.76
C GLN A 55 8.13 -6.84 -9.41
N PRO A 56 8.55 -8.12 -9.34
CA PRO A 56 7.68 -9.21 -8.91
C PRO A 56 7.25 -9.02 -7.45
N LEU A 57 6.13 -9.63 -7.07
CA LEU A 57 5.57 -9.54 -5.72
C LEU A 57 6.59 -9.76 -4.59
N ALA A 58 7.45 -10.78 -4.73
CA ALA A 58 8.47 -11.10 -3.72
C ALA A 58 9.45 -9.94 -3.49
N GLU A 59 9.97 -9.32 -4.56
CA GLU A 59 10.88 -8.18 -4.45
C GLU A 59 10.20 -6.95 -3.82
N ARG A 60 8.92 -6.73 -4.13
CA ARG A 60 8.15 -5.63 -3.55
C ARG A 60 7.92 -5.82 -2.06
N ILE A 61 7.64 -7.06 -1.62
CA ILE A 61 7.53 -7.41 -0.20
C ILE A 61 8.88 -7.22 0.51
N GLU A 62 9.97 -7.75 -0.06
CA GLU A 62 11.31 -7.62 0.49
C GLU A 62 11.72 -6.15 0.64
N ALA A 63 11.42 -5.30 -0.35
CA ALA A 63 11.72 -3.87 -0.29
C ALA A 63 11.03 -3.16 0.88
N ILE A 64 9.78 -3.52 1.20
CA ILE A 64 9.04 -2.96 2.32
C ILE A 64 9.61 -3.46 3.66
N GLN A 65 9.90 -4.77 3.76
CA GLN A 65 10.50 -5.35 4.97
C GLN A 65 11.91 -4.82 5.25
N ALA A 66 12.69 -4.55 4.19
CA ALA A 66 14.00 -3.92 4.30
C ALA A 66 13.92 -2.45 4.72
N PHE A 67 12.81 -1.77 4.39
CA PHE A 67 12.57 -0.39 4.82
C PHE A 67 12.21 -0.33 6.31
N ASP A 68 11.30 -1.18 6.78
CA ASP A 68 10.95 -1.28 8.19
C ASP A 68 10.52 -2.72 8.53
N ALA A 69 11.38 -3.41 9.27
CA ALA A 69 11.16 -4.80 9.64
C ALA A 69 10.03 -4.99 10.68
N SER A 70 9.51 -3.90 11.27
CA SER A 70 8.36 -3.97 12.19
C SER A 70 7.02 -4.09 11.46
N TYR A 71 6.97 -3.86 10.15
CA TYR A 71 5.74 -3.95 9.37
C TYR A 71 5.37 -5.41 9.11
N VAL A 72 4.08 -5.72 9.27
CA VAL A 72 3.52 -7.02 8.92
C VAL A 72 3.16 -6.99 7.44
N VAL A 73 4.08 -7.42 6.58
CA VAL A 73 3.86 -7.40 5.13
C VAL A 73 3.15 -8.68 4.68
N ARG A 74 2.10 -8.54 3.88
CA ARG A 74 1.28 -9.65 3.35
C ARG A 74 1.04 -9.48 1.86
N PRO A 75 1.01 -10.57 1.08
CA PRO A 75 0.39 -10.51 -0.24
C PRO A 75 -1.10 -10.18 -0.10
N GLY A 76 -1.63 -9.44 -1.07
CA GLY A 76 -3.07 -9.27 -1.22
C GLY A 76 -3.73 -10.53 -1.75
N ASP A 77 -5.06 -10.51 -1.77
CA ASP A 77 -5.84 -11.61 -2.34
C ASP A 77 -5.60 -11.72 -3.85
N GLU A 78 -5.46 -12.94 -4.37
CA GLU A 78 -5.28 -13.19 -5.81
C GLU A 78 -6.51 -12.76 -6.63
N VAL A 79 -7.70 -12.91 -6.03
CA VAL A 79 -8.97 -12.52 -6.64
C VAL A 79 -9.31 -11.11 -6.17
N SER A 80 -9.27 -10.15 -7.09
CA SER A 80 -9.67 -8.78 -6.80
C SER A 80 -11.10 -8.72 -6.26
N GLY A 81 -11.28 -8.07 -5.11
CA GLY A 81 -12.60 -7.90 -4.47
C GLY A 81 -13.04 -9.04 -3.55
N SER A 82 -12.20 -10.06 -3.29
CA SER A 82 -12.55 -11.08 -2.30
C SER A 82 -12.42 -10.58 -0.86
N TRP A 83 -11.50 -9.64 -0.61
CA TRP A 83 -11.28 -8.99 0.69
C TRP A 83 -11.06 -9.95 1.88
N ASN A 84 -10.65 -11.18 1.62
CA ASN A 84 -10.35 -12.18 2.66
C ASN A 84 -9.24 -11.70 3.60
N ILE A 85 -8.33 -10.86 3.09
CA ILE A 85 -7.28 -10.27 3.89
C ILE A 85 -7.81 -9.35 5.01
N LEU A 86 -8.97 -8.69 4.81
CA LEU A 86 -9.61 -7.89 5.86
C LEU A 86 -10.11 -8.76 7.01
N GLU A 87 -10.68 -9.92 6.70
CA GLU A 87 -11.18 -10.87 7.71
C GLU A 87 -10.02 -11.52 8.48
N SER A 88 -8.99 -11.99 7.77
CA SER A 88 -7.87 -12.71 8.37
C SER A 88 -6.94 -11.83 9.21
N GLU A 89 -6.68 -10.59 8.78
CA GLU A 89 -5.86 -9.67 9.55
C GLU A 89 -6.66 -8.87 10.58
N ALA A 90 -7.97 -8.72 10.40
CA ALA A 90 -8.89 -8.03 11.32
C ALA A 90 -8.36 -6.65 11.80
N PRO A 91 -8.13 -5.68 10.89
CA PRO A 91 -7.62 -4.37 11.28
C PRO A 91 -8.67 -3.54 12.03
N ASP A 92 -8.22 -2.73 12.98
CA ASP A 92 -9.07 -1.74 13.65
C ASP A 92 -9.37 -0.53 12.76
N ILE A 93 -8.48 -0.28 11.78
CA ILE A 93 -8.56 0.86 10.86
C ILE A 93 -7.82 0.56 9.55
N VAL A 94 -8.35 1.05 8.44
CA VAL A 94 -7.66 1.07 7.14
C VAL A 94 -7.22 2.49 6.78
N PHE A 95 -5.98 2.64 6.33
CA PHE A 95 -5.43 3.88 5.81
C PHE A 95 -5.40 3.83 4.28
N LEU A 96 -6.15 4.71 3.64
CA LEU A 96 -6.27 4.79 2.19
C LEU A 96 -5.37 5.88 1.63
N GLY A 97 -4.74 5.59 0.49
CA GLY A 97 -4.19 6.63 -0.38
C GLY A 97 -5.32 7.47 -0.99
N TYR A 98 -5.02 8.74 -1.29
CA TYR A 98 -5.98 9.68 -1.89
C TYR A 98 -6.62 9.19 -3.21
N ASP A 99 -5.98 8.26 -3.91
CA ASP A 99 -6.40 7.68 -5.18
C ASP A 99 -7.17 6.35 -5.04
N GLN A 100 -7.47 5.91 -3.81
CA GLN A 100 -8.07 4.59 -3.53
C GLN A 100 -9.58 4.64 -3.27
N GLN A 101 -10.34 5.41 -4.06
CA GLN A 101 -11.79 5.56 -3.88
C GLN A 101 -12.58 4.26 -4.06
N ASN A 102 -12.12 3.35 -4.93
CA ASN A 102 -12.79 2.07 -5.15
C ASN A 102 -12.75 1.16 -3.90
N ILE A 103 -11.69 1.26 -3.09
CA ILE A 103 -11.56 0.48 -1.85
C ILE A 103 -12.54 0.98 -0.78
N GLU A 104 -12.86 2.28 -0.79
CA GLU A 104 -13.79 2.90 0.15
C GLU A 104 -15.17 2.22 0.14
N TYR A 105 -15.67 1.91 -1.07
CA TYR A 105 -16.99 1.32 -1.25
C TYR A 105 -17.07 -0.05 -0.55
N GLU A 106 -16.04 -0.86 -0.72
CA GLU A 106 -15.93 -2.20 -0.14
C GLU A 106 -15.74 -2.16 1.38
N LEU A 107 -14.99 -1.17 1.87
CA LEU A 107 -14.80 -0.97 3.31
C LEU A 107 -16.08 -0.53 4.02
N ARG A 108 -16.96 0.24 3.35
CA ARG A 108 -18.27 0.63 3.93
C ARG A 108 -19.10 -0.60 4.30
N ASP A 109 -19.09 -1.62 3.45
CA ASP A 109 -19.86 -2.85 3.69
C ASP A 109 -19.25 -3.72 4.79
N SER A 110 -17.92 -3.73 4.93
CA SER A 110 -17.23 -4.41 6.04
C SER A 110 -17.45 -3.78 7.42
N GLY A 111 -17.85 -2.51 7.47
CA GLY A 111 -17.97 -1.73 8.71
C GLY A 111 -16.64 -1.34 9.36
N ILE A 112 -15.50 -1.62 8.70
CA ILE A 112 -14.16 -1.26 9.20
C ILE A 112 -13.94 0.25 9.01
N PRO A 113 -13.56 1.00 10.07
CA PRO A 113 -13.22 2.41 9.93
C PRO A 113 -12.06 2.64 8.97
N TYR A 114 -12.12 3.71 8.19
CA TYR A 114 -11.02 4.11 7.31
C TYR A 114 -10.75 5.61 7.39
N ILE A 115 -9.53 6.00 7.05
CA ILE A 115 -9.16 7.41 6.82
C ILE A 115 -8.32 7.55 5.56
N TYR A 116 -8.52 8.64 4.83
CA TYR A 116 -7.65 9.04 3.74
C TYR A 116 -6.38 9.70 4.29
N MET A 117 -5.26 9.38 3.66
CA MET A 117 -3.98 10.01 3.92
C MET A 117 -3.63 10.96 2.79
N ASP A 118 -3.26 12.18 3.16
CA ASP A 118 -2.80 13.19 2.19
C ASP A 118 -1.57 12.68 1.42
N ALA A 119 -1.57 12.93 0.12
CA ALA A 119 -0.43 12.65 -0.73
C ALA A 119 0.75 13.55 -0.35
N TYR A 120 1.94 12.99 -0.21
CA TYR A 120 3.17 13.78 -0.09
C TYR A 120 3.63 14.24 -1.49
N GLU A 121 3.52 15.55 -1.76
CA GLU A 121 3.89 16.19 -3.04
C GLU A 121 3.46 15.37 -4.28
N PRO A 122 2.14 15.18 -4.54
CA PRO A 122 1.63 14.27 -5.57
C PRO A 122 2.10 14.59 -6.99
N ASP A 123 2.46 15.84 -7.27
CA ASP A 123 2.99 16.23 -8.58
C ASP A 123 4.45 15.78 -8.77
N ARG A 124 5.19 15.53 -7.69
CA ARG A 124 6.60 15.16 -7.70
C ARG A 124 6.83 13.66 -7.56
N PHE A 125 6.07 12.97 -6.73
CA PHE A 125 6.30 11.56 -6.37
C PHE A 125 5.23 10.57 -6.84
N LYS A 126 4.67 10.77 -8.04
CA LYS A 126 3.82 9.77 -8.70
C LYS A 126 4.63 8.58 -9.21
N SER A 127 4.19 7.37 -8.89
CA SER A 127 4.81 6.12 -9.36
C SER A 127 4.82 5.98 -10.90
N SER A 128 4.05 6.79 -11.63
CA SER A 128 4.14 6.87 -13.10
C SER A 128 5.40 7.61 -13.58
N ARG A 129 5.88 8.63 -12.85
CA ARG A 129 7.02 9.48 -13.25
C ARG A 129 8.38 8.84 -12.98
N TYR A 130 8.50 8.01 -11.93
CA TYR A 130 9.74 7.30 -11.63
C TYR A 130 10.04 6.18 -12.64
N ARG A 131 9.03 5.66 -13.35
CA ARG A 131 9.21 4.68 -14.42
C ARG A 131 9.86 5.26 -15.66
N GLU A 132 9.56 6.51 -16.01
CA GLU A 132 10.13 7.19 -17.17
C GLU A 132 11.61 7.54 -17.00
N ARG A 133 12.11 7.61 -15.76
CA ARG A 133 13.54 7.84 -15.46
C ARG A 133 14.36 6.54 -15.38
N GLY A 134 13.73 5.37 -15.55
CA GLY A 134 14.42 4.07 -15.52
C GLY A 134 15.13 3.69 -16.82
N THR A 135 15.09 4.52 -17.87
CA THR A 135 15.68 4.21 -19.18
C THR A 135 16.76 5.19 -19.65
N THR A 136 17.29 6.04 -18.79
CA THR A 136 18.45 6.87 -19.16
C THR A 136 19.33 7.18 -17.96
N GLU A 137 20.61 6.84 -18.12
CA GLU A 137 21.78 7.43 -17.45
C GLU A 137 21.93 7.00 -15.97
N GLY A 138 22.87 6.12 -15.61
CA GLY A 138 24.28 6.19 -15.97
C GLY A 138 24.91 7.42 -15.32
N GLN A 139 25.41 7.31 -14.09
CA GLN A 139 26.26 8.34 -13.49
C GLN A 139 26.89 7.87 -12.18
N PRO A 140 28.05 8.41 -11.79
CA PRO A 140 29.24 8.76 -12.56
C PRO A 140 30.34 7.69 -12.50
#